data_AF-A0A928J7X1-F1
#
_entry.id   AF-A0A928J7X1-F1
#
_cell.length_a   1.000
_cell.length_b   1.000
_cell.length_c   1.000
_cell.angle_alpha   90.00
_cell.angle_beta   90.00
_cell.angle_gamma   90.00
#
_symmetry.space_group_name_H-M   'P 1'
#
loop_
_entity.id
_entity.type
_entity.pdbx_description
1 polymer ?
#
loop_
_entity_poly.entity_id
_entity_poly.type
_entity_poly.pdbx_seq_one_letter_code
_entity_poly.pdbx_strand_id
1 'polypeptide(L)'
;MYCVFFGHRNTPESIRPVLKETLINLIKSGITFFYVGHQGNFDKMVREELQCLKTCYPKIEYYIVLAYPEHDFDTESTIYPEGLESVPRRFAVDKRNRWMVSKADTAVVYIIRPGGANKYTEMLLKQKKKIINLATKL
;
A
#
# COMPACT_ATOMS: atom_id res chain seq x y z
N MET A 1 5.51 6.05 -12.14
CA MET A 1 4.82 4.77 -11.88
C MET A 1 4.54 4.67 -10.39
N TYR A 2 3.34 4.25 -10.00
CA TYR A 2 2.92 4.13 -8.61
C TYR A 2 2.77 2.68 -8.19
N CYS A 3 3.28 2.35 -7.00
CA CYS A 3 3.05 1.08 -6.34
C CYS A 3 2.12 1.25 -5.13
N VAL A 4 1.10 0.40 -5.04
CA VAL A 4 0.15 0.35 -3.91
C VAL A 4 0.27 -0.96 -3.13
N PHE A 5 -0.24 -0.96 -1.90
CA PHE A 5 -0.12 -2.09 -0.99
C PHE A 5 -1.47 -2.52 -0.44
N PHE A 6 -1.74 -3.83 -0.43
CA PHE A 6 -2.90 -4.41 0.22
C PHE A 6 -2.55 -5.71 0.94
N GLY A 7 -2.93 -5.84 2.21
CA GLY A 7 -2.66 -7.06 2.96
C GLY A 7 -3.50 -7.20 4.21
N HIS A 8 -3.25 -8.28 4.95
CA HIS A 8 -4.00 -8.62 6.14
C HIS A 8 -3.61 -7.76 7.34
N ARG A 9 -4.58 -7.45 8.21
CA ARG A 9 -4.32 -6.72 9.45
C ARG A 9 -3.34 -7.44 10.37
N ASN A 10 -3.40 -8.78 10.38
CA ASN A 10 -2.59 -9.63 11.27
C ASN A 10 -1.46 -10.33 10.48
N THR A 11 -0.89 -9.64 9.49
CA THR A 11 0.19 -10.21 8.68
C THR A 11 1.41 -10.51 9.56
N PRO A 12 2.00 -11.71 9.51
CA PRO A 12 3.13 -12.08 10.37
C PRO A 12 4.43 -11.40 9.94
N GLU A 13 5.31 -11.16 10.91
CA GLU A 13 6.60 -10.49 10.71
C GLU A 13 7.55 -11.27 9.79
N SER A 14 7.37 -12.59 9.70
CA SER A 14 8.17 -13.49 8.86
C SER A 14 8.18 -13.11 7.38
N ILE A 15 7.22 -12.31 6.91
CA ILE A 15 7.16 -11.85 5.52
C ILE A 15 8.06 -10.63 5.24
N ARG A 16 8.57 -9.96 6.27
CA ARG A 16 9.35 -8.72 6.14
C ARG A 16 10.57 -8.86 5.22
N PRO A 17 11.38 -9.95 5.27
CA PRO A 17 12.51 -10.11 4.36
C PRO A 17 12.09 -10.12 2.88
N VAL A 18 11.03 -10.87 2.55
CA VAL A 18 10.48 -10.99 1.20
C VAL A 18 9.86 -9.67 0.73
N LEU A 19 9.21 -8.94 1.64
CA LEU A 19 8.70 -7.59 1.39
C LEU A 19 9.84 -6.64 1.03
N LYS A 20 10.90 -6.60 1.86
CA LYS A 20 12.07 -5.73 1.65
C LYS A 20 12.75 -6.00 0.31
N GLU A 21 12.99 -7.27 -0.01
CA GLU A 21 13.57 -7.66 -1.29
C GLU A 21 12.68 -7.22 -2.47
N THR A 22 11.36 -7.43 -2.36
CA THR A 22 10.40 -7.01 -3.38
C THR A 22 10.42 -5.49 -3.56
N LEU A 23 10.48 -4.70 -2.49
CA LEU A 23 10.59 -3.23 -2.56
C LEU A 23 11.88 -2.79 -3.26
N ILE A 24 13.03 -3.37 -2.90
CA ILE A 24 14.32 -3.07 -3.53
C ILE A 24 14.25 -3.35 -5.04
N ASN A 25 13.68 -4.49 -5.44
CA ASN A 25 13.55 -4.85 -6.84
C ASN A 25 12.63 -3.88 -7.61
N LEU A 26 11.54 -3.42 -6.97
CA LEU A 26 10.64 -2.42 -7.57
C LEU A 26 11.35 -1.08 -7.78
N ILE A 27 12.10 -0.62 -6.78
CA ILE A 27 12.90 0.62 -6.86
C ILE A 27 13.92 0.52 -7.99
N LYS A 28 14.68 -0.59 -8.05
CA LYS A 28 15.65 -0.83 -9.13
C LYS A 28 14.99 -0.90 -10.51
N SER A 29 13.73 -1.34 -10.60
CA SER A 29 12.96 -1.35 -11.84
C SER A 29 12.37 0.02 -12.23
N GLY A 30 12.63 1.07 -11.46
CA GLY A 30 12.22 2.45 -11.77
C GLY A 30 10.94 2.93 -11.09
N ILE A 31 10.37 2.17 -10.15
CA ILE A 31 9.25 2.65 -9.34
C ILE A 31 9.77 3.58 -8.24
N THR A 32 9.29 4.83 -8.25
CA THR A 32 9.71 5.87 -7.29
C THR A 32 8.59 6.34 -6.38
N PHE A 33 7.32 6.05 -6.66
CA PHE A 33 6.19 6.51 -5.84
C PHE A 33 5.42 5.35 -5.20
N PHE A 34 5.21 5.44 -3.90
CA PHE A 34 4.59 4.39 -3.08
C PHE A 34 3.42 4.92 -2.27
N TYR A 35 2.26 4.27 -2.35
CA TYR A 35 1.06 4.62 -1.59
C TYR A 35 0.69 3.48 -0.66
N VAL A 36 0.75 3.74 0.64
CA VAL A 36 0.50 2.76 1.71
C VAL A 36 -0.73 3.15 2.52
N GLY A 37 -1.48 2.15 2.99
CA GLY A 37 -2.52 2.38 3.99
C GLY A 37 -1.95 2.57 5.40
N HIS A 38 -2.82 2.47 6.41
CA HIS A 38 -2.41 2.49 7.81
C HIS A 38 -3.26 1.56 8.72
N GLN A 39 -3.96 0.57 8.17
CA GLN A 39 -5.05 -0.13 8.89
C GLN A 39 -4.68 -1.47 9.53
N GLY A 40 -3.40 -1.84 9.47
CA GLY A 40 -2.93 -3.08 10.05
C GLY A 40 -1.44 -3.33 9.89
N ASN A 41 -1.00 -4.51 10.34
CA ASN A 41 0.42 -4.82 10.45
C ASN A 41 1.13 -4.85 9.08
N PHE A 42 0.44 -5.25 8.02
CA PHE A 42 1.03 -5.19 6.67
C PHE A 42 1.39 -3.76 6.27
N ASP A 43 0.45 -2.83 6.40
CA ASP A 43 0.66 -1.40 6.09
C ASP A 43 1.78 -0.81 6.96
N LYS A 44 1.81 -1.18 8.26
CA LYS A 44 2.88 -0.78 9.18
C LYS A 44 4.26 -1.26 8.70
N MET A 45 4.41 -2.54 8.38
CA MET A 45 5.67 -3.09 7.89
C MET A 45 6.12 -2.42 6.59
N VAL A 46 5.20 -2.22 5.64
CA VAL A 46 5.50 -1.52 4.38
C VAL A 46 6.03 -0.12 4.66
N ARG A 47 5.37 0.64 5.54
CA ARG A 47 5.79 1.99 5.90
C ARG A 47 7.19 2.01 6.53
N GLU A 48 7.46 1.13 7.47
CA GLU A 48 8.77 1.03 8.12
C GLU A 48 9.88 0.66 7.12
N GLU A 49 9.62 -0.29 6.22
CA GLU A 49 10.60 -0.65 5.18
C GLU A 49 10.83 0.49 4.19
N LEU A 50 9.78 1.20 3.76
CA LEU A 50 9.92 2.36 2.87
C LEU A 50 10.67 3.52 3.55
N GLN A 51 10.42 3.76 4.84
CA GLN A 51 11.14 4.76 5.61
C GLN A 51 12.64 4.43 5.67
N CYS A 52 13.00 3.18 5.99
CA CYS A 52 14.38 2.72 5.94
C CYS A 52 14.98 2.85 4.53
N LEU A 53 14.28 2.38 3.50
CA LEU A 53 14.76 2.41 2.13
C LEU A 53 14.92 3.83 1.56
N LYS A 54 14.11 4.81 2.00
CA LYS A 54 14.26 6.21 1.58
C LYS A 54 15.63 6.78 1.94
N THR A 55 16.26 6.31 3.02
CA THR A 55 17.64 6.71 3.37
C THR A 55 18.68 6.22 2.36
N CYS A 56 18.49 5.04 1.78
CA CYS A 56 19.39 4.46 0.78
C CYS A 56 19.04 4.87 -0.66
N TYR A 57 17.76 5.21 -0.89
CA TYR A 57 17.22 5.57 -2.20
C TYR A 57 16.46 6.90 -2.10
N PRO A 58 17.16 8.06 -1.98
CA PRO A 58 16.52 9.36 -1.71
C PRO A 58 15.52 9.83 -2.79
N LYS A 59 15.54 9.20 -3.97
CA LYS A 59 14.62 9.49 -5.09
C LYS A 59 13.23 8.89 -4.91
N ILE A 60 13.03 7.99 -3.94
CA ILE A 60 11.72 7.40 -3.69
C ILE A 60 10.91 8.32 -2.78
N GLU A 61 9.62 8.39 -3.08
CA GLU A 61 8.62 9.04 -2.27
C GLU A 61 7.57 8.01 -1.84
N TYR A 62 7.15 8.10 -0.58
CA TYR A 62 6.05 7.30 -0.08
C TYR A 62 5.06 8.18 0.68
N TYR A 63 3.78 7.85 0.56
CA TYR A 63 2.70 8.56 1.22
C TYR A 63 1.74 7.60 1.90
N ILE A 64 1.39 7.93 3.14
CA ILE A 64 0.36 7.26 3.92
C ILE A 64 -0.98 7.83 3.47
N VAL A 65 -1.78 7.00 2.81
CA VAL A 65 -3.09 7.40 2.29
C VAL A 65 -4.14 7.17 3.37
N LEU A 66 -4.60 8.26 3.96
CA LEU A 66 -5.52 8.26 5.09
C LEU A 66 -6.95 7.99 4.64
N ALA A 67 -7.69 7.20 5.43
CA ALA A 67 -9.13 7.00 5.23
C ALA A 67 -9.98 8.04 5.99
N TYR A 68 -9.39 8.69 6.99
CA TYR A 68 -10.03 9.68 7.84
C TYR A 68 -9.07 10.87 7.97
N PRO A 69 -9.56 12.08 8.26
CA PRO A 69 -8.69 13.17 8.68
C PRO A 69 -8.04 12.76 10.00
N GLU A 70 -6.73 12.58 10.01
CA GLU A 70 -5.95 12.19 11.19
C GLU A 70 -4.84 13.22 11.41
N HIS A 71 -4.75 13.73 12.64
CA HIS A 71 -3.82 14.80 13.01
C HIS A 71 -2.48 14.27 13.55
N ASP A 72 -2.39 12.97 13.83
CA ASP A 72 -1.22 12.35 14.47
C ASP A 72 -0.14 11.89 13.48
N PHE A 73 -0.40 12.03 12.17
CA PHE A 73 0.58 11.67 11.14
C PHE A 73 1.34 12.89 10.65
N ASP A 74 2.62 12.68 10.35
CA ASP A 74 3.47 13.68 9.68
C ASP A 74 2.82 14.13 8.36
N THR A 75 2.44 15.41 8.31
CA THR A 75 1.69 15.99 7.20
C THR A 75 2.46 15.93 5.89
N GLU A 76 3.80 15.89 5.92
CA GLU A 76 4.61 15.86 4.69
C GLU A 76 4.55 14.51 3.96
N SER A 77 4.28 13.42 4.69
CA SER A 77 4.24 12.06 4.15
C SER A 77 2.84 11.45 4.16
N THR A 78 1.79 12.28 4.17
CA THR A 78 0.40 11.81 4.14
C THR A 78 -0.40 12.41 2.99
N ILE A 79 -1.41 11.66 2.54
CA ILE A 79 -2.39 12.10 1.58
C ILE A 79 -3.77 11.78 2.15
N TYR A 80 -4.62 12.78 2.25
CA TYR A 80 -6.05 12.57 2.44
C TYR A 80 -6.75 12.75 1.08
N PRO A 81 -7.25 11.68 0.45
CA PRO A 81 -7.83 11.79 -0.88
C PRO A 81 -9.09 12.66 -0.91
N GLU A 82 -9.21 13.47 -1.95
CA GLU A 82 -10.40 14.29 -2.20
C GLU A 82 -11.67 13.43 -2.31
N GLY A 83 -12.76 13.94 -1.71
CA GLY A 83 -14.07 13.30 -1.76
C GLY A 83 -14.26 12.23 -0.68
N LEU A 84 -13.41 12.19 0.34
CA LEU A 84 -13.62 11.39 1.56
C LEU A 84 -14.32 12.19 2.67
N GLU A 85 -14.36 13.52 2.58
CA GLU A 85 -14.91 14.44 3.59
C GLU A 85 -16.40 14.15 3.87
N SER A 86 -17.14 13.79 2.81
CA SER A 86 -18.57 13.50 2.87
C SER A 86 -18.91 12.01 2.93
N VAL A 87 -17.90 11.13 2.96
CA VAL A 87 -18.12 9.68 2.91
C VAL A 87 -18.45 9.16 4.32
N PRO A 88 -19.57 8.43 4.50
CA PRO A 88 -19.88 7.83 5.79
C PRO A 88 -18.73 6.95 6.28
N ARG A 89 -18.36 7.07 7.56
CA ARG A 89 -17.16 6.44 8.16
C ARG A 89 -16.99 4.96 7.77
N ARG A 90 -18.08 4.18 7.78
CA ARG A 90 -18.09 2.75 7.41
C ARG A 90 -17.61 2.45 5.98
N PHE A 91 -17.63 3.42 5.08
CA PHE A 91 -17.22 3.28 3.67
C PHE A 91 -15.91 4.01 3.35
N ALA A 92 -15.34 4.79 4.27
CA ALA A 92 -14.19 5.64 3.99
C ALA A 92 -12.95 4.82 3.60
N VAL A 93 -12.70 3.69 4.28
CA VAL A 93 -11.60 2.76 3.91
C VAL A 93 -11.81 2.18 2.51
N ASP A 94 -13.04 1.83 2.13
CA ASP A 94 -13.34 1.32 0.79
C ASP A 94 -13.08 2.39 -0.27
N LYS A 95 -13.56 3.61 -0.05
CA LYS A 95 -13.32 4.74 -0.96
C LYS A 95 -11.83 5.04 -1.11
N ARG A 96 -11.08 5.11 0.00
CA ARG A 96 -9.63 5.29 0.01
C ARG A 96 -8.90 4.22 -0.78
N ASN A 97 -9.24 2.95 -0.56
CA ASN A 97 -8.59 1.84 -1.27
C ASN A 97 -8.89 1.87 -2.77
N ARG A 98 -10.12 2.24 -3.17
CA ARG A 98 -10.46 2.44 -4.59
C ARG A 98 -9.67 3.60 -5.20
N TRP A 99 -9.47 4.68 -4.46
CA TRP A 99 -8.61 5.78 -4.89
C TRP A 99 -7.18 5.28 -5.14
N MET A 100 -6.61 4.49 -4.21
CA MET A 100 -5.28 3.89 -4.40
C MET A 100 -5.24 3.00 -5.65
N VAL A 101 -6.23 2.12 -5.84
CA VAL A 101 -6.33 1.29 -7.06
C VAL A 101 -6.34 2.14 -8.33
N SER A 102 -7.05 3.27 -8.34
CA SER A 102 -7.12 4.15 -9.50
C SER A 102 -5.77 4.79 -9.88
N LYS A 103 -4.85 4.95 -8.90
CA LYS A 103 -3.51 5.51 -9.11
C LYS A 103 -2.47 4.44 -9.43
N ALA A 104 -2.74 3.18 -9.13
CA ALA A 104 -1.76 2.11 -9.16
C ALA A 104 -1.35 1.73 -10.59
N ASP A 105 -0.04 1.52 -10.79
CA ASP A 105 0.51 0.78 -11.93
C ASP A 105 0.89 -0.64 -11.52
N THR A 106 1.40 -0.77 -10.30
CA THR A 106 1.77 -2.03 -9.65
C THR A 106 1.13 -2.12 -8.28
N ALA A 107 0.80 -3.34 -7.84
CA ALA A 107 0.39 -3.61 -6.48
C ALA A 107 1.22 -4.73 -5.88
N VAL A 108 1.70 -4.52 -4.66
CA VAL A 108 2.26 -5.58 -3.82
C VAL A 108 1.20 -5.98 -2.82
N VAL A 109 0.84 -7.26 -2.81
CA VAL A 109 -0.23 -7.76 -1.96
C VAL A 109 0.26 -8.90 -1.08
N TYR A 110 -0.31 -9.03 0.11
CA TYR A 110 -0.16 -10.23 0.93
C TYR A 110 -1.54 -10.81 1.23
N ILE A 111 -1.95 -11.79 0.42
CA ILE A 111 -3.26 -12.42 0.49
C ILE A 111 -3.09 -13.94 0.54
N ILE A 112 -3.29 -14.49 1.74
CA ILE A 112 -3.31 -15.94 2.01
C ILE A 112 -4.72 -16.55 1.97
N ARG A 113 -5.75 -15.73 2.21
CA ARG A 113 -7.16 -16.14 2.23
C ARG A 113 -8.04 -14.97 1.81
N PRO A 114 -9.27 -15.25 1.32
CA PRO A 114 -10.20 -14.19 1.00
C PRO A 114 -10.53 -13.27 2.17
N GLY A 115 -10.63 -11.97 1.88
CA GLY A 115 -10.93 -10.94 2.86
C GLY A 115 -11.12 -9.57 2.20
N GLY A 116 -11.14 -8.51 3.00
CA GLY A 116 -11.40 -7.15 2.50
C GLY A 116 -10.42 -6.67 1.42
N ALA A 117 -9.19 -7.18 1.41
CA ALA A 117 -8.17 -6.84 0.41
C ALA A 117 -8.44 -7.47 -0.98
N ASN A 118 -9.11 -8.64 -1.05
CA ASN A 118 -9.32 -9.38 -2.30
C ASN A 118 -10.01 -8.56 -3.37
N LYS A 119 -11.04 -7.81 -2.96
CA LYS A 119 -11.83 -6.97 -3.83
C LYS A 119 -10.94 -5.99 -4.63
N TYR A 120 -9.91 -5.41 -4.00
CA TYR A 120 -9.03 -4.46 -4.66
C TYR A 120 -8.04 -5.16 -5.60
N THR A 121 -7.56 -6.35 -5.22
CA THR A 121 -6.74 -7.19 -6.09
C THR A 121 -7.52 -7.59 -7.35
N GLU A 122 -8.79 -7.98 -7.23
CA GLU A 122 -9.66 -8.27 -8.38
C GLU A 122 -9.86 -7.04 -9.27
N MET A 123 -10.04 -5.86 -8.69
CA MET A 123 -10.13 -4.60 -9.46
C MET A 123 -8.85 -4.35 -10.26
N LEU A 124 -7.68 -4.53 -9.64
CA LEU A 124 -6.38 -4.38 -10.30
C LEU A 124 -6.18 -5.39 -11.44
N LEU A 125 -6.61 -6.65 -11.25
CA LEU A 125 -6.56 -7.69 -12.28
C LEU A 125 -7.45 -7.32 -13.48
N LYS A 126 -8.67 -6.84 -13.23
CA LYS A 126 -9.58 -6.37 -14.29
C LYS A 126 -9.00 -5.19 -15.07
N GLN A 127 -8.21 -4.35 -14.42
CA GLN A 127 -7.49 -3.22 -15.02
C GLN A 127 -6.13 -3.62 -15.65
N LYS A 128 -5.80 -4.92 -15.68
CA LYS A 128 -4.53 -5.46 -16.20
C LYS A 128 -3.29 -4.83 -15.56
N LYS A 129 -3.39 -4.44 -14.29
CA LYS A 129 -2.26 -3.90 -13.51
C LYS A 129 -1.32 -5.02 -13.06
N LYS A 130 -0.05 -4.68 -12.85
CA LYS A 130 0.93 -5.66 -12.35
C LYS A 130 0.65 -5.96 -10.87
N ILE A 131 0.57 -7.23 -10.51
CA ILE A 131 0.34 -7.65 -9.13
C ILE A 131 1.44 -8.62 -8.69
N ILE A 132 2.00 -8.37 -7.51
CA ILE A 132 2.99 -9.23 -6.86
C ILE A 132 2.39 -9.71 -5.54
N ASN A 133 2.01 -10.99 -5.45
CA ASN A 133 1.54 -11.56 -4.19
C ASN A 133 2.72 -12.13 -3.41
N LEU A 134 2.99 -11.60 -2.22
CA LEU A 134 4.06 -12.06 -1.34
C LEU A 134 3.75 -13.43 -0.73
N ALA A 135 2.47 -13.83 -0.65
CA ALA A 135 2.08 -15.12 -0.11
C ALA A 135 2.57 -16.32 -0.94
N THR A 136 2.90 -16.10 -2.23
CA THR A 136 3.42 -17.15 -3.12
C THR A 136 4.94 -17.25 -3.11
N LYS A 137 5.62 -16.47 -2.26
CA LYS A 137 7.08 -16.39 -2.15
C LYS A 137 7.59 -16.87 -0.78
N LEU A 138 6.72 -17.51 -0.01
CA LEU A 138 7.00 -18.07 1.32
C LEU A 138 7.09 -19.58 1.25
#